data_AF-A0A8B9KLJ9-F1
#
_entry.id   AF-A0A8B9KLJ9-F1
#
_cell.length_a   1.000
_cell.length_b   1.000
_cell.length_c   1.000
_cell.angle_alpha   90.00
_cell.angle_beta   90.00
_cell.angle_gamma   90.00
#
_symmetry.space_group_name_H-M   'P 1'
#
loop_
_entity.id
_entity.type
_entity.pdbx_description
1 polymer ?
#
loop_
_entity_poly.entity_id
_entity_poly.type
_entity_poly.pdbx_seq_one_letter_code
_entity_poly.pdbx_strand_id
1 'polypeptide(L)'
;MPKEKYELPDQRRMYTIMSSEEAASGKKSYWAELEISGKVRSLSSALWSLTHLTALHLSDNSLSRIPPDIAKLHNLVYLDLSSNKIRSLPAELGTLVSLRELLLNNNQLRVLPFELGKLFQLQTLGLKGNPLAQDLMSLYQEPDGTRRLLNYLLDNLAGAIKRVSTEQPPPRSWIVLQEPDRTGPAATGIWSLFSVMCYNVLCDKYATHQLYGYCPPWALNWEYRKKSIMQEILSCNADIISLQEVETEQYYKFFLVELKGQGYDGFFSPKSRARTMSESDRKHVDGCAIFYKTEKFTVVQKHTVEFNQLAMANSEGSEAMLNRVMTKDNIGVAVLLELRREMMEITCE
;
A
#
# COMPACT_ATOMS: atom_id res chain seq x y z
N MET A 1 -14.29 -60.67 23.26
CA MET A 1 -13.65 -59.64 22.44
C MET A 1 -14.71 -58.65 22.00
N PRO A 2 -14.61 -57.36 22.35
CA PRO A 2 -15.60 -56.39 21.90
C PRO A 2 -15.42 -56.17 20.40
N LYS A 3 -16.52 -56.19 19.65
CA LYS A 3 -16.57 -55.81 18.24
C LYS A 3 -16.31 -54.31 18.17
N GLU A 4 -15.13 -53.91 17.71
CA GLU A 4 -14.88 -52.52 17.31
C GLU A 4 -15.88 -52.16 16.20
N LYS A 5 -16.76 -51.19 16.48
CA LYS A 5 -17.60 -50.57 15.47
C LYS A 5 -16.65 -49.85 14.50
N TYR A 6 -16.53 -50.38 13.30
CA TYR A 6 -15.92 -49.68 12.18
C TYR A 6 -16.80 -48.47 11.85
N GLU A 7 -16.39 -47.27 12.27
CA GLU A 7 -17.04 -46.03 11.83
C GLU A 7 -16.76 -45.84 10.33
N LEU A 8 -17.80 -45.56 9.57
CA LEU A 8 -17.67 -45.24 8.14
C LEU A 8 -16.75 -44.01 7.98
N PRO A 9 -15.88 -43.97 6.95
CA PRO A 9 -15.07 -42.78 6.69
C PRO A 9 -16.00 -41.58 6.49
N ASP A 10 -15.71 -40.49 7.21
CA ASP A 10 -16.38 -39.21 7.00
C ASP A 10 -16.33 -38.84 5.51
N GLN A 11 -17.48 -38.55 4.89
CA GLN A 11 -17.56 -38.22 3.46
C GLN A 11 -16.75 -36.96 3.10
N ARG A 12 -16.34 -36.16 4.09
CA ARG A 12 -15.41 -35.03 3.91
C ARG A 12 -13.94 -35.45 3.77
N ARG A 13 -13.59 -36.72 4.01
CA ARG A 13 -12.24 -37.29 3.84
C ARG A 13 -12.07 -38.02 2.50
N MET A 14 -12.65 -37.47 1.43
CA MET A 14 -12.38 -37.93 0.07
C MET A 14 -11.12 -37.25 -0.46
N TYR A 15 -10.01 -37.97 -0.55
CA TYR A 15 -8.82 -37.51 -1.26
C TYR A 15 -8.96 -37.82 -2.74
N THR A 16 -8.88 -36.81 -3.60
CA THR A 16 -8.50 -37.03 -5.01
C THR A 16 -6.97 -36.97 -5.07
N ILE A 17 -6.30 -38.05 -4.67
CA ILE A 17 -4.88 -38.20 -4.93
C ILE A 17 -4.74 -38.45 -6.43
N MET A 18 -4.11 -37.52 -7.14
CA MET A 18 -3.78 -37.68 -8.55
C MET A 18 -3.02 -39.00 -8.73
N SER A 19 -3.49 -39.87 -9.63
CA SER A 19 -2.81 -41.15 -9.84
C SER A 19 -1.42 -40.93 -10.44
N SER A 20 -0.51 -41.88 -10.26
CA SER A 20 0.85 -41.82 -10.85
C SER A 20 0.81 -41.67 -12.38
N GLU A 21 -0.24 -42.18 -13.03
CA GLU A 21 -0.44 -42.05 -14.48
C GLU A 21 -0.89 -40.63 -14.87
N GLU A 22 -1.74 -40.00 -14.06
CA GLU A 22 -2.18 -38.63 -14.29
C GLU A 22 -1.02 -37.62 -14.13
N ALA A 23 -0.16 -37.82 -13.13
CA ALA A 23 1.05 -37.03 -12.96
C ALA A 23 2.03 -37.21 -14.15
N ALA A 24 2.18 -38.45 -14.65
CA ALA A 24 3.01 -38.74 -15.83
C ALA A 24 2.44 -38.15 -17.14
N SER A 25 1.11 -37.96 -17.22
CA SER A 25 0.44 -37.32 -18.36
C SER A 25 0.56 -35.78 -18.39
N GLY A 26 1.26 -35.18 -17.41
CA GLY A 26 1.46 -33.74 -17.33
C GLY A 26 0.29 -32.97 -16.72
N LYS A 27 -0.73 -33.64 -16.17
CA LYS A 27 -1.76 -32.99 -15.36
C LYS A 27 -1.11 -32.43 -14.08
N LYS A 28 -1.46 -31.20 -13.74
CA LYS A 28 -1.07 -30.56 -12.48
C LYS A 28 -2.29 -30.49 -11.58
N SER A 29 -2.18 -31.01 -10.37
CA SER A 29 -3.21 -30.82 -9.34
C SER A 29 -3.02 -29.43 -8.73
N TYR A 30 -4.11 -28.66 -8.68
CA TYR A 30 -4.15 -27.36 -8.04
C TYR A 30 -5.09 -27.43 -6.84
N TRP A 31 -4.72 -28.23 -5.85
CA TRP A 31 -5.39 -28.21 -4.56
C TRP A 31 -5.01 -26.91 -3.86
N ALA A 32 -5.99 -26.22 -3.28
CA ALA A 32 -5.80 -24.93 -2.62
C ALA A 32 -5.96 -25.02 -1.09
N GLU A 33 -6.41 -26.17 -0.60
CA GLU A 33 -6.78 -26.37 0.80
C GLU A 33 -6.05 -27.57 1.38
N LEU A 34 -5.59 -27.43 2.62
CA LEU A 34 -4.93 -28.50 3.36
C LEU A 34 -5.52 -28.65 4.74
N GLU A 35 -5.92 -29.87 5.08
CA GLU A 35 -6.31 -30.24 6.44
C GLU A 35 -5.28 -31.21 7.04
N ILE A 36 -4.81 -30.90 8.25
CA ILE A 36 -3.97 -31.79 9.04
C ILE A 36 -4.65 -32.00 10.38
N SER A 37 -5.03 -33.24 10.67
CA SER A 37 -5.62 -33.65 11.94
C SER A 37 -4.91 -34.89 12.51
N GLY A 38 -5.11 -35.18 13.80
CA GLY A 38 -4.52 -36.36 14.44
C GLY A 38 -3.55 -36.09 15.59
N LYS A 39 -3.80 -35.05 16.40
CA LYS A 39 -2.98 -34.70 17.59
C LYS A 39 -1.53 -34.35 17.25
N VAL A 40 -1.31 -33.72 16.10
CA VAL A 40 0.01 -33.31 15.62
C VAL A 40 0.66 -32.32 16.59
N ARG A 41 1.94 -32.54 16.93
CA ARG A 41 2.70 -31.67 17.85
C ARG A 41 3.63 -30.69 17.14
N SER A 42 4.06 -31.01 15.93
CA SER A 42 4.96 -30.22 15.11
C SER A 42 4.64 -30.36 13.64
N LEU A 43 4.81 -29.28 12.89
CA LEU A 43 4.64 -29.24 11.44
C LEU A 43 6.01 -29.27 10.76
N SER A 44 6.10 -29.94 9.62
CA SER A 44 7.33 -29.94 8.80
C SER A 44 7.54 -28.58 8.15
N SER A 45 8.79 -28.15 7.99
CA SER A 45 9.12 -26.89 7.30
C SER A 45 8.70 -26.90 5.83
N ALA A 46 8.55 -28.08 5.22
CA ALA A 46 8.06 -28.22 3.86
C ALA A 46 6.65 -27.65 3.67
N LEU A 47 5.80 -27.67 4.70
CA LEU A 47 4.46 -27.08 4.67
C LEU A 47 4.49 -25.60 4.23
N TRP A 48 5.48 -24.84 4.68
CA TRP A 48 5.59 -23.41 4.42
C TRP A 48 6.05 -23.07 3.00
N SER A 49 6.47 -24.08 2.23
CA SER A 49 6.80 -23.92 0.80
C SER A 49 5.57 -24.02 -0.11
N LEU A 50 4.41 -24.42 0.42
CA LEU A 50 3.16 -24.57 -0.31
C LEU A 50 2.45 -23.22 -0.47
N THR A 51 3.11 -22.26 -1.13
CA THR A 51 2.63 -20.87 -1.25
C THR A 51 1.33 -20.70 -2.04
N HIS A 52 0.85 -21.77 -2.70
CA HIS A 52 -0.41 -21.79 -3.45
C HIS A 52 -1.63 -22.03 -2.55
N LEU A 53 -1.44 -22.37 -1.27
CA LEU A 53 -2.54 -22.62 -0.34
C LEU A 53 -3.35 -21.35 -0.06
N THR A 54 -4.67 -21.50 -0.14
CA THR A 54 -5.68 -20.51 0.25
C THR A 54 -6.38 -20.86 1.55
N ALA A 55 -6.45 -22.14 1.92
CA ALA A 55 -7.00 -22.57 3.20
C ALA A 55 -6.09 -23.58 3.91
N LEU A 56 -5.90 -23.37 5.22
CA LEU A 56 -5.12 -24.27 6.07
C LEU A 56 -5.89 -24.59 7.35
N HIS A 57 -6.31 -25.84 7.47
CA HIS A 57 -7.05 -26.37 8.61
C HIS A 57 -6.12 -27.19 9.49
N LEU A 58 -5.85 -26.68 10.69
CA LEU A 58 -4.96 -27.29 11.69
C LEU A 58 -5.67 -27.45 13.05
N SER A 59 -7.00 -27.45 13.06
CA SER A 59 -7.79 -27.61 14.27
C SER A 59 -7.63 -28.98 14.93
N ASP A 60 -7.90 -29.04 16.24
CA ASP A 60 -7.86 -30.26 17.05
C ASP A 60 -6.51 -31.00 17.02
N ASN A 61 -5.43 -30.22 17.09
CA ASN A 61 -4.06 -30.73 17.19
C ASN A 61 -3.43 -30.43 18.56
N SER A 62 -2.15 -30.73 18.70
CA SER A 62 -1.36 -30.46 19.91
C SER A 62 -0.21 -29.50 19.61
N LEU A 63 -0.42 -28.56 18.67
CA LEU A 63 0.57 -27.55 18.30
C LEU A 63 0.79 -26.60 19.47
N SER A 64 2.06 -26.40 19.85
CA SER A 64 2.46 -25.48 20.92
C SER A 64 2.85 -24.10 20.41
N ARG A 65 3.24 -24.01 19.13
CA ARG A 65 3.68 -22.80 18.45
C ARG A 65 3.46 -22.93 16.95
N ILE A 66 3.38 -21.79 16.27
CA ILE A 66 3.46 -21.66 14.82
C ILE A 66 4.75 -20.90 14.49
N PRO A 67 5.59 -21.41 13.58
CA PRO A 67 6.83 -20.75 13.21
C PRO A 67 6.55 -19.47 12.38
N PRO A 68 7.46 -18.49 12.40
CA PRO A 68 7.44 -17.31 11.52
C PRO A 68 7.26 -17.62 10.04
N ASP A 69 7.73 -18.80 9.59
CA ASP A 69 7.63 -19.24 8.20
C ASP A 69 6.20 -19.30 7.64
N ILE A 70 5.17 -19.27 8.50
CA ILE A 70 3.77 -19.15 8.05
C ILE A 70 3.54 -17.92 7.17
N ALA A 71 4.34 -16.87 7.33
CA ALA A 71 4.31 -15.66 6.49
C ALA A 71 4.60 -15.90 5.01
N LYS A 72 5.24 -17.03 4.67
CA LYS A 72 5.47 -17.44 3.26
C LYS A 72 4.16 -17.76 2.53
N LEU A 73 3.13 -18.17 3.26
CA LEU A 73 1.82 -18.56 2.74
C LEU A 73 0.92 -17.32 2.48
N HIS A 74 1.43 -16.36 1.72
CA HIS A 74 0.80 -15.05 1.47
C HIS A 74 -0.59 -15.09 0.78
N ASN A 75 -0.95 -16.23 0.19
CA ASN A 75 -2.25 -16.45 -0.46
C ASN A 75 -3.32 -17.02 0.48
N LEU A 76 -3.00 -17.27 1.75
CA LEU A 76 -3.97 -17.77 2.72
C LEU A 76 -5.11 -16.77 2.93
N VAL A 77 -6.33 -17.27 2.75
CA VAL A 77 -7.60 -16.59 3.02
C VAL A 77 -8.23 -17.14 4.31
N TYR A 78 -8.03 -18.43 4.58
CA TYR A 78 -8.57 -19.13 5.74
C TYR A 78 -7.47 -19.84 6.52
N LEU A 79 -7.41 -19.59 7.84
CA LEU A 79 -6.50 -20.29 8.75
C LEU A 79 -7.24 -20.68 10.03
N ASP A 80 -7.38 -21.99 10.25
CA ASP A 80 -7.93 -22.53 11.49
C ASP A 80 -6.86 -23.22 12.33
N LEU A 81 -6.61 -22.64 13.51
CA LEU A 81 -5.69 -23.10 14.54
C LEU A 81 -6.43 -23.41 15.85
N SER A 82 -7.75 -23.56 15.81
CA SER A 82 -8.58 -23.79 16.99
C SER A 82 -8.23 -25.09 17.71
N SER A 83 -8.49 -25.16 19.01
CA SER A 83 -8.28 -26.36 19.84
C SER A 83 -6.85 -26.89 19.78
N ASN A 84 -5.87 -25.99 19.92
CA ASN A 84 -4.45 -26.33 20.02
C ASN A 84 -3.89 -25.90 21.40
N LYS A 85 -2.56 -25.94 21.57
CA LYS A 85 -1.85 -25.52 22.79
C LYS A 85 -0.98 -24.29 22.54
N ILE A 86 -1.38 -23.43 21.61
CA ILE A 86 -0.59 -22.28 21.16
C ILE A 86 -0.58 -21.22 22.26
N ARG A 87 0.62 -20.80 22.68
CA ARG A 87 0.80 -19.79 23.75
C ARG A 87 1.01 -18.37 23.23
N SER A 88 1.54 -18.24 22.02
CA SER A 88 1.84 -16.98 21.35
C SER A 88 1.80 -17.17 19.84
N LEU A 89 1.50 -16.10 19.12
CA LEU A 89 1.56 -16.06 17.66
C LEU A 89 2.82 -15.34 17.20
N PRO A 90 3.42 -15.73 16.05
CA PRO A 90 4.52 -14.99 15.45
C PRO A 90 4.04 -13.62 14.95
N ALA A 91 4.89 -12.60 15.04
CA ALA A 91 4.60 -11.25 14.54
C ALA A 91 4.39 -11.25 13.02
N GLU A 92 5.09 -12.13 12.32
CA GLU A 92 5.04 -12.32 10.88
C GLU A 92 3.67 -12.81 10.40
N LEU A 93 2.80 -13.31 11.28
CA LEU A 93 1.41 -13.60 10.92
C LEU A 93 0.67 -12.36 10.38
N GLY A 94 1.07 -11.16 10.82
CA GLY A 94 0.55 -9.88 10.34
C GLY A 94 0.87 -9.56 8.87
N THR A 95 1.75 -10.33 8.20
CA THR A 95 2.03 -10.12 6.76
C THR A 95 1.03 -10.83 5.86
N LEU A 96 0.16 -11.69 6.40
CA LEU A 96 -0.84 -12.44 5.64
C LEU A 96 -2.08 -11.58 5.34
N VAL A 97 -1.88 -10.47 4.64
CA VAL A 97 -2.90 -9.43 4.37
C VAL A 97 -4.14 -9.93 3.61
N SER A 98 -4.06 -11.11 2.98
CA SER A 98 -5.16 -11.79 2.27
C SER A 98 -6.11 -12.56 3.20
N LEU A 99 -5.74 -12.76 4.48
CA LEU A 99 -6.55 -13.51 5.44
C LEU A 99 -7.90 -12.82 5.68
N ARG A 100 -8.97 -13.61 5.58
CA ARG A 100 -10.35 -13.22 5.90
C ARG A 100 -10.87 -13.91 7.15
N GLU A 101 -10.40 -15.13 7.41
CA GLU A 101 -10.81 -15.92 8.56
C GLU A 101 -9.59 -16.47 9.31
N LEU A 102 -9.49 -16.10 10.58
CA LEU A 102 -8.45 -16.56 11.49
C LEU A 102 -9.11 -17.11 12.75
N LEU A 103 -9.13 -18.43 12.90
CA LEU A 103 -9.74 -19.10 14.03
C LEU A 103 -8.65 -19.58 15.00
N LEU A 104 -8.69 -19.08 16.23
CA LEU A 104 -7.71 -19.35 17.28
C LEU A 104 -8.39 -19.82 18.58
N ASN A 105 -9.64 -20.28 18.49
CA ASN A 105 -10.43 -20.63 19.66
C ASN A 105 -9.77 -21.76 20.47
N ASN A 106 -9.98 -21.79 21.78
CA ASN A 106 -9.49 -22.84 22.69
C ASN A 106 -7.97 -23.07 22.57
N ASN A 107 -7.20 -22.00 22.70
CA ASN A 107 -5.74 -22.04 22.80
C ASN A 107 -5.27 -21.47 24.15
N GLN A 108 -3.96 -21.27 24.32
CA GLN A 108 -3.35 -20.73 25.55
C GLN A 108 -2.79 -19.32 25.32
N LEU A 109 -3.38 -18.56 24.38
CA LEU A 109 -2.93 -17.21 24.04
C LEU A 109 -3.15 -16.26 25.21
N ARG A 110 -2.07 -15.67 25.71
CA ARG A 110 -2.12 -14.60 26.75
C ARG A 110 -2.02 -13.20 26.17
N VAL A 111 -1.36 -13.09 25.02
CA VAL A 111 -1.14 -11.83 24.29
C VAL A 111 -1.30 -12.08 22.80
N LEU A 112 -1.64 -11.01 22.07
CA LEU A 112 -1.67 -10.98 20.62
C LEU A 112 -0.53 -10.07 20.13
N PRO A 113 0.23 -10.45 19.08
CA PRO A 113 1.19 -9.54 18.47
C PRO A 113 0.48 -8.34 17.85
N PHE A 114 1.03 -7.13 18.03
CA PHE A 114 0.43 -5.90 17.50
C PHE A 114 0.38 -5.90 15.96
N GLU A 115 1.26 -6.66 15.31
CA GLU A 115 1.31 -6.84 13.86
C GLU A 115 0.05 -7.46 13.29
N LEU A 116 -0.75 -8.18 14.09
CA LEU A 116 -2.07 -8.66 13.65
C LEU A 116 -2.99 -7.51 13.20
N GLY A 117 -2.79 -6.29 13.72
CA GLY A 117 -3.53 -5.11 13.27
C GLY A 117 -3.36 -4.81 11.77
N LYS A 118 -2.32 -5.34 11.11
CA LYS A 118 -2.12 -5.21 9.66
C LYS A 118 -3.08 -6.08 8.84
N LEU A 119 -3.81 -7.02 9.45
CA LEU A 119 -4.76 -7.90 8.77
C LEU A 119 -6.09 -7.19 8.49
N PHE A 120 -6.05 -6.13 7.69
CA PHE A 120 -7.20 -5.25 7.44
C PHE A 120 -8.35 -5.89 6.63
N GLN A 121 -8.09 -7.03 5.97
CA GLN A 121 -9.10 -7.81 5.25
C GLN A 121 -9.81 -8.85 6.14
N LEU A 122 -9.37 -9.02 7.39
CA LEU A 122 -9.89 -10.02 8.30
C LEU A 122 -11.33 -9.70 8.72
N GLN A 123 -12.23 -10.65 8.46
CA GLN A 123 -13.66 -10.54 8.75
C GLN A 123 -14.01 -11.30 10.03
N THR A 124 -13.46 -12.51 10.16
CA THR A 124 -13.73 -13.40 11.28
C THR A 124 -12.43 -13.66 12.04
N LEU A 125 -12.41 -13.25 13.30
CA LEU A 125 -11.34 -13.57 14.25
C LEU A 125 -11.95 -14.37 15.40
N GLY A 126 -11.52 -15.61 15.62
CA GLY A 126 -12.00 -16.46 16.70
C GLY A 126 -11.03 -16.49 17.87
N LEU A 127 -11.35 -15.88 19.01
CA LEU A 127 -10.46 -15.83 20.19
C LEU A 127 -11.03 -16.51 21.44
N LYS A 128 -12.24 -17.10 21.36
CA LYS A 128 -12.93 -17.65 22.54
C LYS A 128 -12.11 -18.78 23.16
N GLY A 129 -12.14 -18.89 24.50
CA GLY A 129 -11.40 -19.95 25.21
C GLY A 129 -9.89 -19.73 25.31
N ASN A 130 -9.41 -18.49 25.12
CA ASN A 130 -8.02 -18.11 25.39
C ASN A 130 -7.91 -17.28 26.68
N PRO A 131 -6.84 -17.43 27.47
CA PRO A 131 -6.57 -16.61 28.66
C PRO A 131 -5.98 -15.22 28.31
N LEU A 132 -6.66 -14.49 27.42
CA LEU A 132 -6.28 -13.14 27.02
C LEU A 132 -6.61 -12.13 28.13
N ALA A 133 -5.89 -11.00 28.15
CA ALA A 133 -6.17 -9.90 29.06
C ALA A 133 -7.63 -9.42 28.94
N GLN A 134 -8.25 -9.10 30.07
CA GLN A 134 -9.66 -8.73 30.13
C GLN A 134 -9.98 -7.54 29.23
N ASP A 135 -9.10 -6.54 29.17
CA ASP A 135 -9.31 -5.32 28.36
C ASP A 135 -9.40 -5.64 26.85
N LEU A 136 -8.56 -6.56 26.35
CA LEU A 136 -8.62 -7.02 24.96
C LEU A 136 -9.91 -7.79 24.68
N MET A 137 -10.33 -8.63 25.63
CA MET A 137 -11.57 -9.40 25.51
C MET A 137 -12.80 -8.51 25.55
N SER A 138 -12.80 -7.45 26.36
CA SER A 138 -13.85 -6.45 26.39
C SER A 138 -13.99 -5.74 25.04
N LEU A 139 -12.89 -5.29 24.42
CA LEU A 139 -12.90 -4.71 23.08
C LEU A 139 -13.42 -5.70 22.01
N TYR A 140 -13.02 -6.96 22.10
CA TYR A 140 -13.45 -8.01 21.16
C TYR A 140 -14.94 -8.39 21.30
N GLN A 141 -15.53 -8.22 22.48
CA GLN A 141 -16.95 -8.54 22.73
C GLN A 141 -17.91 -7.44 22.25
N GLU A 142 -17.41 -6.26 21.91
CA GLU A 142 -18.23 -5.18 21.37
C GLU A 142 -18.74 -5.48 19.94
N PRO A 143 -19.77 -4.77 19.46
CA PRO A 143 -20.17 -4.81 18.05
C PRO A 143 -18.99 -4.46 17.14
N ASP A 144 -18.76 -5.25 16.10
CA ASP A 144 -17.58 -5.14 15.22
C ASP A 144 -16.23 -5.34 15.95
N GLY A 145 -16.24 -6.14 17.02
CA GLY A 145 -15.10 -6.37 17.92
C GLY A 145 -13.84 -6.88 17.22
N THR A 146 -13.96 -7.64 16.12
CA THR A 146 -12.80 -8.02 15.28
C THR A 146 -12.08 -6.77 14.76
N ARG A 147 -12.80 -5.86 14.10
CA ARG A 147 -12.19 -4.65 13.53
C ARG A 147 -11.68 -3.70 14.60
N ARG A 148 -12.44 -3.54 15.69
CA ARG A 148 -12.01 -2.72 16.84
C ARG A 148 -10.71 -3.22 17.45
N LEU A 149 -10.60 -4.53 17.65
CA LEU A 149 -9.38 -5.14 18.17
C LEU A 149 -8.21 -4.97 17.20
N LEU A 150 -8.41 -5.18 15.89
CA LEU A 150 -7.35 -4.99 14.88
C LEU A 150 -6.88 -3.54 14.83
N ASN A 151 -7.80 -2.57 14.86
CA ASN A 151 -7.46 -1.14 14.91
C ASN A 151 -6.71 -0.80 16.19
N TYR A 152 -7.15 -1.30 17.35
CA TYR A 152 -6.42 -1.14 18.60
C TYR A 152 -4.98 -1.68 18.50
N LEU A 153 -4.80 -2.88 17.93
CA LEU A 153 -3.48 -3.46 17.74
C LEU A 153 -2.62 -2.61 16.77
N LEU A 154 -3.21 -2.13 15.68
CA LEU A 154 -2.55 -1.30 14.67
C LEU A 154 -2.14 0.07 15.23
N ASP A 155 -2.99 0.71 16.03
CA ASP A 155 -2.70 2.01 16.65
C ASP A 155 -1.58 1.91 17.69
N ASN A 156 -1.53 0.78 18.42
CA ASN A 156 -0.51 0.53 19.43
C ASN A 156 0.77 -0.09 18.85
N LEU A 157 0.78 -0.46 17.57
CA LEU A 157 1.94 -1.02 16.88
C LEU A 157 3.14 -0.08 16.98
N ALA A 158 2.97 1.23 16.76
CA ALA A 158 4.07 2.20 16.86
C ALA A 158 4.65 2.30 18.29
N GLY A 159 3.80 2.19 19.33
CA GLY A 159 4.23 2.22 20.73
C GLY A 159 4.97 0.94 21.16
N ALA A 160 4.56 -0.21 20.63
CA ALA A 160 5.27 -1.47 20.81
C ALA A 160 6.61 -1.50 20.06
N ILE A 161 6.63 -0.95 18.84
CA ILE A 161 7.85 -0.82 18.04
C ILE A 161 8.82 0.16 18.69
N LYS A 162 8.41 1.21 19.42
CA LYS A 162 9.34 2.12 20.16
C LYS A 162 10.29 1.44 21.17
N ARG A 163 10.09 0.16 21.52
CA ARG A 163 11.09 -0.64 22.26
C ARG A 163 12.26 -1.10 21.38
N VAL A 164 12.13 -0.91 20.07
CA VAL A 164 13.14 -1.00 19.02
C VAL A 164 13.28 0.41 18.45
N SER A 165 14.50 0.91 18.27
CA SER A 165 14.70 2.24 17.69
C SER A 165 14.01 2.28 16.31
N THR A 166 12.91 3.01 16.15
CA THR A 166 12.40 3.37 14.82
C THR A 166 13.33 4.43 14.28
N GLU A 167 14.48 4.01 13.78
CA GLU A 167 15.32 4.88 12.97
C GLU A 167 14.47 5.37 11.80
N GLN A 168 14.50 6.68 11.56
CA GLN A 168 13.91 7.22 10.34
C GLN A 168 14.45 6.41 9.14
N PRO A 169 13.63 6.14 8.12
CA PRO A 169 14.12 5.44 6.95
C PRO A 169 15.39 6.15 6.44
N PRO A 170 16.45 5.40 6.11
CA PRO A 170 17.71 6.00 5.70
C PRO A 170 17.48 6.90 4.47
N PRO A 171 18.24 8.00 4.34
CA PRO A 171 18.10 8.89 3.20
C PRO A 171 18.39 8.13 1.90
N ARG A 172 17.68 8.50 0.83
CA ARG A 172 17.90 7.90 -0.49
C ARG A 172 19.28 8.28 -1.02
N SER A 173 20.02 7.30 -1.53
CA SER A 173 21.33 7.52 -2.14
C SER A 173 21.22 8.07 -3.56
N TRP A 174 22.01 9.09 -3.88
CA TRP A 174 22.14 9.60 -5.26
C TRP A 174 22.99 8.64 -6.11
N ILE A 175 22.51 8.31 -7.30
CA ILE A 175 23.24 7.48 -8.27
C ILE A 175 23.76 8.40 -9.37
N VAL A 176 25.08 8.51 -9.50
CA VAL A 176 25.72 9.29 -10.55
C VAL A 176 25.76 8.43 -11.82
N LEU A 177 25.05 8.88 -12.87
CA LEU A 177 25.03 8.21 -14.17
C LEU A 177 26.12 8.73 -15.11
N GLN A 178 26.37 10.04 -15.07
CA GLN A 178 27.36 10.72 -15.88
C GLN A 178 27.88 11.94 -15.12
N GLU A 179 29.18 12.19 -15.20
CA GLU A 179 29.73 13.46 -14.74
C GLU A 179 29.36 14.58 -15.72
N PRO A 180 29.05 15.79 -15.23
CA PRO A 180 28.85 16.93 -16.11
C PRO A 180 30.06 17.10 -17.04
N ASP A 181 29.85 17.17 -18.36
CA ASP A 181 30.94 17.39 -19.30
C ASP A 181 31.51 18.79 -19.10
N ARG A 182 32.71 18.86 -18.52
CA ARG A 182 33.46 20.11 -18.29
C ARG A 182 34.50 20.38 -19.37
N THR A 183 34.64 19.52 -20.38
CA THR A 183 35.82 19.49 -21.27
C THR A 183 35.51 19.38 -22.76
N GLY A 184 34.24 19.22 -23.16
CA GLY A 184 33.83 19.16 -24.56
C GLY A 184 33.92 20.49 -25.34
N PRO A 185 33.72 20.49 -26.68
CA PRO A 185 33.83 21.66 -27.56
C PRO A 185 32.89 22.84 -27.22
N ALA A 186 32.02 22.66 -26.24
CA ALA A 186 31.18 23.67 -25.63
C ALA A 186 31.87 24.39 -24.45
N ALA A 187 33.20 24.49 -24.45
CA ALA A 187 33.93 25.40 -23.55
C ALA A 187 33.56 26.89 -23.78
N THR A 188 32.83 27.20 -24.86
CA THR A 188 32.19 28.50 -25.16
C THR A 188 30.66 28.47 -24.99
N GLY A 189 30.09 27.33 -24.55
CA GLY A 189 28.66 27.08 -24.48
C GLY A 189 28.17 27.11 -23.03
N ILE A 190 27.15 27.91 -22.79
CA ILE A 190 26.47 28.02 -21.51
C ILE A 190 25.82 26.67 -21.16
N TRP A 191 26.23 26.05 -20.06
CA TRP A 191 25.56 24.87 -19.50
C TRP A 191 24.80 25.27 -18.25
N SER A 192 23.54 24.85 -18.15
CA SER A 192 22.73 25.10 -16.96
C SER A 192 22.19 23.79 -16.42
N LEU A 193 22.74 23.37 -15.28
CA LEU A 193 22.28 22.21 -14.53
C LEU A 193 21.07 22.61 -13.69
N PHE A 194 20.02 21.79 -13.76
CA PHE A 194 18.87 21.93 -12.89
C PHE A 194 18.30 20.55 -12.54
N SER A 195 17.59 20.48 -11.42
CA SER A 195 16.98 19.25 -10.91
C SER A 195 15.47 19.24 -11.15
N VAL A 196 14.93 18.04 -11.38
CA VAL A 196 13.48 17.83 -11.59
C VAL A 196 12.98 16.76 -10.61
N MET A 197 11.92 17.09 -9.87
CA MET A 197 11.17 16.16 -9.03
C MET A 197 9.85 15.81 -9.71
N CYS A 198 9.47 14.54 -9.66
CA CYS A 198 8.14 14.07 -10.05
C CYS A 198 7.57 13.24 -8.88
N TYR A 199 6.41 13.64 -8.35
CA TYR A 199 5.85 13.01 -7.17
C TYR A 199 4.32 13.03 -7.14
N ASN A 200 3.71 11.84 -7.07
CA ASN A 200 2.29 11.69 -6.79
C ASN A 200 2.10 11.67 -5.26
N VAL A 201 1.36 12.65 -4.73
CA VAL A 201 1.27 12.89 -3.28
C VAL A 201 0.16 12.10 -2.58
N LEU A 202 -0.65 11.34 -3.33
CA LEU A 202 -1.86 10.65 -2.87
C LEU A 202 -2.87 11.62 -2.21
N CYS A 203 -3.90 12.04 -2.96
CA CYS A 203 -4.89 12.98 -2.41
C CYS A 203 -5.69 12.35 -1.26
N ASP A 204 -6.28 13.18 -0.41
CA ASP A 204 -7.00 12.69 0.77
C ASP A 204 -8.23 11.87 0.40
N LYS A 205 -8.89 12.25 -0.70
CA LYS A 205 -10.00 11.48 -1.28
C LYS A 205 -9.66 10.01 -1.56
N TYR A 206 -8.43 9.70 -1.94
CA TYR A 206 -8.01 8.34 -2.27
C TYR A 206 -7.28 7.63 -1.12
N ALA A 207 -6.83 8.35 -0.09
CA ALA A 207 -6.17 7.82 1.10
C ALA A 207 -7.13 7.13 2.09
N THR A 208 -7.93 6.18 1.61
CA THR A 208 -8.96 5.50 2.39
C THR A 208 -8.44 4.21 3.02
N HIS A 209 -9.04 3.81 4.14
CA HIS A 209 -8.76 2.51 4.78
C HIS A 209 -9.17 1.30 3.92
N GLN A 210 -10.03 1.50 2.92
CA GLN A 210 -10.39 0.43 1.98
C GLN A 210 -9.21 0.07 1.07
N LEU A 211 -8.44 1.07 0.63
CA LEU A 211 -7.25 0.88 -0.21
C LEU A 211 -5.98 0.66 0.61
N TYR A 212 -5.88 1.31 1.77
CA TYR A 212 -4.67 1.38 2.60
C TYR A 212 -4.91 0.88 4.03
N GLY A 213 -5.74 -0.14 4.24
CA GLY A 213 -6.14 -0.58 5.58
C GLY A 213 -5.01 -1.11 6.46
N TYR A 214 -3.84 -1.40 5.88
CA TYR A 214 -2.63 -1.74 6.62
C TYR A 214 -1.98 -0.52 7.28
N CYS A 215 -2.38 0.70 6.90
CA CYS A 215 -1.86 1.95 7.44
C CYS A 215 -2.79 2.44 8.56
N PRO A 216 -2.25 2.77 9.76
CA PRO A 216 -3.06 3.30 10.85
C PRO A 216 -3.87 4.54 10.43
N PRO A 217 -5.12 4.72 10.91
CA PRO A 217 -5.96 5.84 10.52
C PRO A 217 -5.32 7.22 10.76
N TRP A 218 -4.58 7.37 11.86
CA TRP A 218 -3.86 8.62 12.17
C TRP A 218 -2.74 8.93 11.18
N ALA A 219 -2.12 7.90 10.60
CA ALA A 219 -1.04 8.04 9.62
C ALA A 219 -1.58 8.29 8.20
N LEU A 220 -2.80 7.85 7.89
CA LEU A 220 -3.50 8.19 6.64
C LEU A 220 -4.12 9.59 6.66
N ASN A 221 -4.39 10.14 7.84
CA ASN A 221 -4.98 11.46 7.97
C ASN A 221 -4.16 12.55 7.24
N TRP A 222 -4.83 13.39 6.43
CA TRP A 222 -4.17 14.44 5.66
C TRP A 222 -3.33 15.40 6.50
N GLU A 223 -3.79 15.81 7.69
CA GLU A 223 -3.07 16.75 8.54
C GLU A 223 -1.73 16.19 9.03
N TYR A 224 -1.64 14.86 9.13
CA TYR A 224 -0.39 14.16 9.38
C TYR A 224 0.45 14.04 8.11
N ARG A 225 -0.11 13.46 7.03
CA ARG A 225 0.62 13.17 5.79
C ARG A 225 1.19 14.41 5.11
N LYS A 226 0.43 15.52 5.07
CA LYS A 226 0.84 16.74 4.36
C LYS A 226 2.17 17.31 4.88
N LYS A 227 2.46 17.10 6.17
CA LYS A 227 3.74 17.51 6.80
C LYS A 227 4.91 16.72 6.22
N SER A 228 4.79 15.40 6.17
CA SER A 228 5.83 14.52 5.60
C SER A 228 5.97 14.71 4.08
N ILE A 229 4.86 14.92 3.36
CA ILE A 229 4.88 15.22 1.92
C ILE A 229 5.67 16.50 1.66
N MET A 230 5.40 17.58 2.42
CA MET A 230 6.13 18.83 2.25
C MET A 230 7.61 18.67 2.64
N GLN A 231 7.91 17.95 3.72
CA GLN A 231 9.28 17.65 4.12
C GLN A 231 10.06 16.93 3.01
N GLU A 232 9.45 15.94 2.35
CA GLU A 232 10.07 15.23 1.21
C GLU A 232 10.36 16.20 0.05
N ILE A 233 9.37 17.01 -0.33
CA ILE A 233 9.50 18.00 -1.42
C ILE A 233 10.65 18.98 -1.14
N LEU A 234 10.70 19.52 0.08
CA LEU A 234 11.74 20.46 0.48
C LEU A 234 13.12 19.81 0.59
N SER A 235 13.20 18.56 1.06
CA SER A 235 14.45 17.82 1.15
C SER A 235 15.06 17.50 -0.21
N CYS A 236 14.24 17.26 -1.23
CA CYS A 236 14.69 17.08 -2.61
C CYS A 236 15.27 18.37 -3.21
N ASN A 237 14.79 19.54 -2.78
CA ASN A 237 15.20 20.87 -3.25
C ASN A 237 15.31 20.98 -4.78
N ALA A 238 14.34 20.39 -5.50
CA ALA A 238 14.37 20.31 -6.95
C ALA A 238 14.03 21.66 -7.61
N ASP A 239 14.73 22.06 -8.66
CA ASP A 239 14.48 23.35 -9.32
C ASP A 239 13.13 23.41 -10.04
N ILE A 240 12.65 22.26 -10.52
CA ILE A 240 11.31 22.06 -11.07
C ILE A 240 10.65 20.89 -10.33
N ILE A 241 9.41 21.07 -9.88
CA ILE A 241 8.65 20.04 -9.15
C ILE A 241 7.33 19.80 -9.88
N SER A 242 7.11 18.57 -10.32
CA SER A 242 5.85 18.12 -10.92
C SER A 242 5.09 17.24 -9.93
N LEU A 243 3.93 17.69 -9.48
CA LEU A 243 3.07 16.96 -8.55
C LEU A 243 1.81 16.44 -9.23
N GLN A 244 1.39 15.23 -8.85
CA GLN A 244 0.10 14.64 -9.23
C GLN A 244 -0.74 14.38 -7.98
N GLU A 245 -2.06 14.24 -8.18
CA GLU A 245 -3.05 14.10 -7.10
C GLU A 245 -3.03 15.27 -6.10
N VAL A 246 -2.82 16.48 -6.62
CA VAL A 246 -2.91 17.70 -5.81
C VAL A 246 -4.37 18.16 -5.78
N GLU A 247 -4.99 18.19 -4.61
CA GLU A 247 -6.35 18.73 -4.46
C GLU A 247 -6.39 20.25 -4.68
N THR A 248 -7.47 20.73 -5.31
CA THR A 248 -7.63 22.15 -5.67
C THR A 248 -7.44 23.08 -4.48
N GLU A 249 -8.11 22.81 -3.36
CA GLU A 249 -7.99 23.64 -2.17
C GLU A 249 -6.58 23.58 -1.55
N GLN A 250 -5.96 22.40 -1.55
CA GLN A 250 -4.62 22.20 -0.99
C GLN A 250 -3.54 22.87 -1.84
N TYR A 251 -3.71 22.95 -3.17
CA TYR A 251 -2.81 23.72 -4.01
C TYR A 251 -2.74 25.18 -3.54
N TYR A 252 -3.88 25.85 -3.41
CA TYR A 252 -3.94 27.28 -3.10
C TYR A 252 -3.64 27.59 -1.63
N LYS A 253 -4.08 26.74 -0.69
CA LYS A 253 -3.95 27.01 0.75
C LYS A 253 -2.67 26.46 1.38
N PHE A 254 -2.03 25.48 0.76
CA PHE A 254 -0.90 24.77 1.33
C PHE A 254 0.31 24.77 0.39
N PHE A 255 0.27 24.00 -0.70
CA PHE A 255 1.44 23.79 -1.55
C PHE A 255 2.02 25.10 -2.13
N LEU A 256 1.17 25.95 -2.71
CA LEU A 256 1.62 27.22 -3.30
C LEU A 256 2.14 28.19 -2.23
N VAL A 257 1.53 28.21 -1.05
CA VAL A 257 1.93 29.12 0.04
C VAL A 257 3.30 28.73 0.58
N GLU A 258 3.48 27.46 0.93
CA GLU A 258 4.73 26.94 1.48
C GLU A 258 5.88 27.06 0.45
N LEU A 259 5.64 26.68 -0.80
CA LEU A 259 6.66 26.72 -1.84
C LEU A 259 6.99 28.16 -2.29
N LYS A 260 6.04 29.10 -2.26
CA LYS A 260 6.36 30.52 -2.44
C LYS A 260 7.31 31.05 -1.38
N GLY A 261 7.17 30.59 -0.13
CA GLY A 261 8.12 30.89 0.95
C GLY A 261 9.54 30.40 0.65
N GLN A 262 9.71 29.46 -0.28
CA GLN A 262 10.98 28.87 -0.71
C GLN A 262 11.42 29.34 -2.11
N GLY A 263 10.83 30.41 -2.65
CA GLY A 263 11.24 31.02 -3.92
C GLY A 263 10.63 30.39 -5.19
N TYR A 264 9.62 29.53 -5.05
CA TYR A 264 8.92 28.94 -6.19
C TYR A 264 7.70 29.77 -6.61
N ASP A 265 7.34 29.67 -7.89
CA ASP A 265 5.97 29.95 -8.36
C ASP A 265 5.38 28.68 -8.97
N GLY A 266 4.06 28.66 -9.17
CA GLY A 266 3.33 27.46 -9.55
C GLY A 266 2.32 27.66 -10.68
N PHE A 267 2.05 26.56 -11.38
CA PHE A 267 0.86 26.41 -12.23
C PHE A 267 0.13 25.12 -11.85
N PHE A 268 -1.20 25.20 -11.74
CA PHE A 268 -2.05 24.07 -11.40
C PHE A 268 -3.30 24.07 -12.26
N SER A 269 -3.75 22.88 -12.60
CA SER A 269 -5.06 22.67 -13.19
C SER A 269 -5.73 21.44 -12.55
N PRO A 270 -6.99 21.54 -12.10
CA PRO A 270 -7.76 20.37 -11.69
C PRO A 270 -8.25 19.58 -12.89
N LYS A 271 -8.62 18.30 -12.68
CA LYS A 271 -9.29 17.49 -13.70
C LYS A 271 -10.60 18.14 -14.20
N SER A 272 -10.95 17.86 -15.46
CA SER A 272 -12.05 18.55 -16.17
C SER A 272 -13.40 18.49 -15.46
N ARG A 273 -13.67 17.42 -14.68
CA ARG A 273 -14.90 17.29 -13.88
C ARG A 273 -15.15 18.45 -12.92
N ALA A 274 -14.11 19.16 -12.49
CA ALA A 274 -14.23 20.34 -11.62
C ALA A 274 -15.22 21.40 -12.16
N ARG A 275 -15.34 21.52 -13.49
CA ARG A 275 -16.17 22.55 -14.14
C ARG A 275 -17.68 22.33 -13.97
N THR A 276 -18.12 21.09 -13.87
CA THR A 276 -19.55 20.74 -13.79
C THR A 276 -20.02 20.45 -12.36
N MET A 277 -19.10 20.46 -11.40
CA MET A 277 -19.38 20.19 -9.99
C MET A 277 -19.71 21.46 -9.20
N SER A 278 -20.40 21.26 -8.07
CA SER A 278 -20.66 22.28 -7.06
C SER A 278 -19.35 22.88 -6.51
N GLU A 279 -19.42 24.08 -5.92
CA GLU A 279 -18.24 24.75 -5.37
C GLU A 279 -17.60 23.97 -4.19
N SER A 280 -18.41 23.30 -3.37
CA SER A 280 -17.91 22.46 -2.26
C SER A 280 -17.13 21.25 -2.77
N ASP A 281 -17.62 20.60 -3.82
CA ASP A 281 -16.99 19.38 -4.32
C ASP A 281 -15.77 19.68 -5.17
N ARG A 282 -15.78 20.82 -5.88
CA ARG A 282 -14.66 21.30 -6.71
C ARG A 282 -13.37 21.44 -5.91
N LYS A 283 -13.45 21.83 -4.64
CA LYS A 283 -12.30 21.98 -3.73
C LYS A 283 -11.48 20.70 -3.57
N HIS A 284 -12.15 19.56 -3.64
CA HIS A 284 -11.56 18.22 -3.45
C HIS A 284 -11.26 17.53 -4.78
N VAL A 285 -11.42 18.22 -5.92
CA VAL A 285 -10.98 17.69 -7.21
C VAL A 285 -9.48 17.84 -7.30
N ASP A 286 -8.82 16.70 -7.52
CA ASP A 286 -7.40 16.59 -7.72
C ASP A 286 -6.98 16.93 -9.16
N GLY A 287 -5.71 17.30 -9.31
CA GLY A 287 -5.09 17.64 -10.58
C GLY A 287 -3.58 17.57 -10.55
N CYS A 288 -2.95 18.24 -11.51
CA CYS A 288 -1.50 18.29 -11.65
C CYS A 288 -0.99 19.72 -11.40
N ALA A 289 0.16 19.82 -10.73
CA ALA A 289 0.84 21.09 -10.48
C ALA A 289 2.29 21.02 -10.96
N ILE A 290 2.80 22.13 -11.49
CA ILE A 290 4.22 22.34 -11.78
C ILE A 290 4.69 23.57 -11.00
N PHE A 291 5.72 23.40 -10.18
CA PHE A 291 6.43 24.47 -9.50
C PHE A 291 7.82 24.64 -10.09
N TYR A 292 8.32 25.86 -10.10
CA TYR A 292 9.63 26.21 -10.63
C TYR A 292 10.24 27.36 -9.81
N LYS A 293 11.54 27.30 -9.57
CA LYS A 293 12.26 28.38 -8.87
C LYS A 293 12.29 29.65 -9.71
N THR A 294 11.76 30.73 -9.15
CA THR A 294 11.64 32.03 -9.84
C THR A 294 12.97 32.72 -10.08
N GLU A 295 14.00 32.37 -9.29
CA GLU A 295 15.38 32.82 -9.48
C GLU A 295 16.03 32.21 -10.74
N LYS A 296 15.57 31.03 -11.20
CA LYS A 296 16.13 30.32 -12.35
C LYS A 296 15.28 30.46 -13.61
N PHE A 297 13.96 30.48 -13.44
CA PHE A 297 13.00 30.39 -14.55
C PHE A 297 12.00 31.54 -14.56
N THR A 298 11.67 32.00 -15.76
CA THR A 298 10.53 32.88 -16.05
C THR A 298 9.50 32.09 -16.86
N VAL A 299 8.22 32.24 -16.52
CA VAL A 299 7.16 31.54 -17.25
C VAL A 299 6.74 32.32 -18.49
N VAL A 300 6.69 31.62 -19.63
CA VAL A 300 6.27 32.18 -20.92
C VAL A 300 4.83 31.78 -21.23
N GLN A 301 4.50 30.49 -21.09
CA GLN A 301 3.17 29.96 -21.38
C GLN A 301 2.78 28.85 -20.39
N LYS A 302 1.47 28.69 -20.18
CA LYS A 302 0.87 27.67 -19.32
C LYS A 302 -0.26 26.99 -20.10
N HIS A 303 -0.24 25.66 -20.16
CA HIS A 303 -1.20 24.87 -20.92
C HIS A 303 -1.79 23.75 -20.08
N THR A 304 -3.09 23.53 -20.22
CA THR A 304 -3.77 22.32 -19.74
C THR A 304 -4.21 21.52 -20.95
N VAL A 305 -3.85 20.25 -20.98
CA VAL A 305 -4.30 19.30 -22.00
C VAL A 305 -5.39 18.43 -21.39
N GLU A 306 -6.60 18.54 -21.93
CA GLU A 306 -7.75 17.72 -21.53
C GLU A 306 -7.88 16.52 -22.47
N PHE A 307 -7.59 15.33 -21.98
CA PHE A 307 -7.50 14.15 -22.85
C PHE A 307 -8.86 13.72 -23.39
N ASN A 308 -9.95 13.96 -22.67
CA ASN A 308 -11.31 13.70 -23.18
C ASN A 308 -11.67 14.58 -24.39
N GLN A 309 -11.34 15.88 -24.34
CA GLN A 309 -11.59 16.80 -25.46
C GLN A 309 -10.74 16.43 -26.67
N LEU A 310 -9.46 16.10 -26.44
CA LEU A 310 -8.57 15.62 -27.49
C LEU A 310 -9.07 14.31 -28.09
N ALA A 311 -9.55 13.37 -27.26
CA ALA A 311 -10.11 12.11 -27.72
C ALA A 311 -11.38 12.32 -28.57
N MET A 312 -12.27 13.23 -28.15
CA MET A 312 -13.48 13.58 -28.90
C MET A 312 -13.15 14.23 -30.25
N ALA A 313 -12.14 15.09 -30.32
CA ALA A 313 -11.70 15.71 -31.57
C ALA A 313 -11.06 14.69 -32.54
N ASN A 314 -10.55 13.57 -32.04
CA ASN A 314 -9.83 12.56 -32.82
C ASN A 314 -10.56 11.20 -32.83
N SER A 315 -11.87 11.16 -32.55
CA SER A 315 -12.64 9.91 -32.45
C SER A 315 -13.27 9.44 -33.76
N GLU A 316 -13.02 10.12 -34.88
CA GLU A 316 -13.65 9.79 -36.16
C GLU A 316 -13.39 8.32 -36.54
N GLY A 317 -14.47 7.58 -36.80
CA GLY A 317 -14.41 6.16 -37.16
C GLY A 317 -14.04 5.19 -36.02
N SER A 318 -13.90 5.64 -34.78
CA SER A 318 -13.49 4.78 -33.65
C SER A 318 -14.45 4.83 -32.46
N GLU A 319 -15.31 3.84 -32.36
CA GLU A 319 -16.16 3.64 -31.18
C GLU A 319 -15.34 3.42 -29.90
N ALA A 320 -14.16 2.80 -30.02
CA ALA A 320 -13.27 2.60 -28.88
C ALA A 320 -12.77 3.94 -28.28
N MET A 321 -12.48 4.93 -29.14
CA MET A 321 -12.11 6.28 -28.69
C MET A 321 -13.25 6.95 -27.93
N LEU A 322 -14.48 6.87 -28.44
CA LEU A 322 -15.66 7.44 -27.77
C LEU A 322 -15.97 6.73 -26.45
N ASN A 323 -15.96 5.40 -26.45
CA ASN A 323 -16.46 4.63 -25.30
C ASN A 323 -15.43 4.50 -24.17
N ARG A 324 -14.13 4.38 -24.50
CA ARG A 324 -13.09 4.04 -23.53
C ARG A 324 -12.16 5.20 -23.18
N VAL A 325 -11.92 6.12 -24.12
CA VAL A 325 -10.92 7.19 -23.96
C VAL A 325 -11.59 8.53 -23.63
N MET A 326 -12.61 8.94 -24.40
CA MET A 326 -13.34 10.20 -24.18
C MET A 326 -14.03 10.24 -22.80
N THR A 327 -14.45 9.08 -22.29
CA THR A 327 -15.08 8.96 -20.96
C THR A 327 -14.13 9.17 -19.78
N LYS A 328 -12.82 9.38 -20.01
CA LYS A 328 -11.81 9.58 -18.97
C LYS A 328 -11.46 11.06 -18.83
N ASP A 329 -11.58 11.58 -17.61
CA ASP A 329 -11.37 13.00 -17.28
C ASP A 329 -9.91 13.35 -16.89
N ASN A 330 -8.96 12.51 -17.30
CA ASN A 330 -7.54 12.73 -17.05
C ASN A 330 -7.02 13.97 -17.80
N ILE A 331 -6.02 14.61 -17.23
CA ILE A 331 -5.41 15.82 -17.78
C ILE A 331 -3.88 15.75 -17.73
N GLY A 332 -3.23 16.57 -18.55
CA GLY A 332 -1.83 16.96 -18.41
C GLY A 332 -1.71 18.47 -18.26
N VAL A 333 -0.63 18.92 -17.62
CA VAL A 333 -0.26 20.35 -17.57
C VAL A 333 1.14 20.51 -18.14
N ALA A 334 1.37 21.61 -18.84
CA ALA A 334 2.67 21.96 -19.38
C ALA A 334 2.94 23.45 -19.14
N VAL A 335 4.19 23.78 -18.83
CA VAL A 335 4.67 25.16 -18.72
C VAL A 335 5.85 25.35 -19.64
N LEU A 336 5.83 26.41 -20.42
CA LEU A 336 6.99 26.86 -21.18
C LEU A 336 7.77 27.81 -20.28
N LEU A 337 9.00 27.42 -19.92
CA LEU A 337 9.88 28.18 -19.06
C LEU A 337 11.06 28.71 -19.88
N GLU A 338 11.37 29.99 -19.70
CA GLU A 338 12.60 30.60 -20.16
C GLU A 338 13.61 30.58 -19.00
N LEU A 339 14.85 30.23 -19.33
CA LEU A 339 15.94 30.25 -18.36
C LEU A 339 16.48 31.68 -18.24
N ARG A 340 16.66 32.18 -17.01
CA ARG A 340 17.24 33.50 -16.80
C ARG A 340 18.70 33.56 -17.27
N ARG A 341 19.05 34.65 -17.98
CA ARG A 341 20.40 34.88 -18.53
C ARG A 341 21.49 34.98 -17.45
N GLU A 342 21.15 35.42 -16.23
CA GLU A 342 22.10 35.49 -15.11
C GLU A 342 22.65 34.10 -14.72
N MET A 343 21.89 33.03 -14.94
CA MET A 343 22.35 31.65 -14.75
C MET A 343 23.22 31.13 -15.90
N MET A 344 23.26 31.86 -17.01
CA MET A 344 24.07 31.52 -18.16
C MET A 344 25.54 31.98 -17.99
N GLU A 345 25.77 33.03 -17.20
CA GLU A 345 27.07 33.71 -17.10
C GLU A 345 27.94 33.25 -15.91
N ILE A 346 27.38 32.52 -14.93
CA ILE A 346 28.06 32.17 -13.66
C ILE A 346 29.16 31.08 -13.78
N THR A 347 29.40 30.50 -14.96
CA THR A 347 30.46 29.48 -15.15
C THR A 347 31.75 30.00 -15.83
N CYS A 348 31.91 31.31 -15.96
CA CYS A 348 33.11 31.94 -16.55
C CYS A 348 33.91 32.76 -15.51
N GLU A 349 34.38 32.15 -14.43
CA GLU A 349 35.58 32.61 -13.68
C GLU A 349 36.42 31.43 -13.21
#